data_AF-A0A6L8WBP2-F1
#
_entry.id   AF-A0A6L8WBP2-F1
#
_cell.length_a   1.000
_cell.length_b   1.000
_cell.length_c   1.000
_cell.angle_alpha   90.00
_cell.angle_beta   90.00
_cell.angle_gamma   90.00
#
_symmetry.space_group_name_H-M   'P 1'
#
loop_
_entity.id
_entity.type
_entity.pdbx_description
1 polymer ?
#
loop_
_entity_poly.entity_id
_entity_poly.type
_entity_poly.pdbx_seq_one_letter_code
_entity_poly.pdbx_strand_id
1 'polypeptide(L)'
;MKWRQVSSGSFTNIRFETKEYGGEFLHIVTQVGTLDLEDRAPILKETLDLNKSENYFCILDNRKGKESFLSIADMSYFADRLIDKGIKRFFYAVVTNDPAYDKIIKLIKAIAITKDMEVEAMSTADFATAESFMLTRMKNFVNAS
;
A
#
# COMPACT_ATOMS: atom_id res chain seq x y z
N MET A 1 -3.87 20.55 -9.05
CA MET A 1 -3.01 19.93 -8.01
C MET A 1 -2.03 18.99 -8.69
N LYS A 2 -0.75 18.98 -8.33
CA LYS A 2 0.28 18.26 -9.09
C LYS A 2 1.05 17.33 -8.17
N TRP A 3 0.96 16.03 -8.44
CA TRP A 3 1.85 15.02 -7.86
C TRP A 3 3.29 15.31 -8.25
N ARG A 4 4.23 15.18 -7.31
CA ARG A 4 5.65 15.15 -7.63
C ARG A 4 6.12 13.70 -7.71
N GLN A 5 6.68 13.31 -8.85
CA GLN A 5 7.32 12.01 -8.98
C GLN A 5 8.59 11.97 -8.11
N VAL A 6 8.69 10.96 -7.23
CA VAL A 6 9.82 10.80 -6.31
C VAL A 6 10.77 9.70 -6.78
N SER A 7 10.24 8.52 -7.05
CA SER A 7 11.04 7.36 -7.44
C SER A 7 10.19 6.35 -8.20
N SER A 8 10.80 5.53 -9.04
CA SER A 8 10.16 4.38 -9.67
C SER A 8 11.20 3.29 -9.94
N GLY A 9 10.73 2.06 -10.07
CA GLY A 9 11.60 0.92 -10.33
C GLY A 9 10.83 -0.37 -10.55
N SER A 10 11.57 -1.46 -10.69
CA SER A 10 11.01 -2.78 -10.94
C SER A 10 11.88 -3.88 -10.34
N PHE A 11 11.21 -4.93 -9.88
CA PHE A 11 11.78 -6.23 -9.55
C PHE A 11 11.09 -7.28 -10.42
N THR A 12 11.45 -8.55 -10.27
CA THR A 12 11.02 -9.66 -11.16
C THR A 12 9.52 -9.65 -11.46
N ASN A 13 8.67 -9.62 -10.42
CA ASN A 13 7.21 -9.75 -10.57
C ASN A 13 6.42 -8.48 -10.24
N ILE A 14 7.11 -7.36 -10.01
CA ILE A 14 6.48 -6.16 -9.45
C ILE A 14 7.18 -4.88 -9.92
N ARG A 15 6.39 -3.84 -10.16
CA ARG A 15 6.88 -2.48 -10.43
C ARG A 15 6.38 -1.54 -9.36
N PHE A 16 7.10 -0.46 -9.11
CA PHE A 16 6.62 0.59 -8.22
C PHE A 16 6.86 1.99 -8.76
N GLU A 17 6.04 2.89 -8.26
CA GLU A 17 6.12 4.32 -8.42
C GLU A 17 5.83 4.96 -7.06
N THR A 18 6.63 5.93 -6.63
CA THR A 18 6.34 6.74 -5.45
C THR A 18 6.11 8.17 -5.90
N LYS A 19 4.97 8.72 -5.51
CA LYS A 19 4.57 10.10 -5.73
C LYS A 19 4.46 10.82 -4.40
N GLU A 20 4.72 12.12 -4.39
CA GLU A 20 4.56 12.96 -3.21
C GLU A 20 3.52 14.04 -3.44
N TYR A 21 2.78 14.32 -2.37
CA TYR A 21 1.77 15.37 -2.29
C TYR A 21 1.74 15.99 -0.90
N GLY A 22 2.18 17.23 -0.80
CA GLY A 22 2.10 18.03 0.44
C GLY A 22 2.90 17.44 1.61
N GLY A 23 4.03 16.78 1.32
CA GLY A 23 4.85 16.09 2.32
C GLY A 23 4.48 14.63 2.56
N GLU A 24 3.36 14.16 2.04
CA GLU A 24 2.92 12.77 2.14
C GLU A 24 3.28 11.95 0.89
N PHE A 25 3.52 10.65 1.06
CA PHE A 25 4.01 9.77 0.00
C PHE A 25 2.97 8.70 -0.35
N LEU A 26 2.66 8.59 -1.64
CA LEU A 26 1.82 7.55 -2.22
C LEU A 26 2.70 6.56 -2.98
N HIS A 27 2.68 5.30 -2.55
CA HIS A 27 3.35 4.20 -3.23
C HIS A 27 2.35 3.44 -4.09
N ILE A 28 2.58 3.41 -5.40
CA ILE A 28 1.79 2.62 -6.36
C ILE A 28 2.64 1.42 -6.73
N VAL A 29 2.10 0.25 -6.47
CA VAL A 29 2.76 -1.04 -6.68
C VAL A 29 1.95 -1.80 -7.72
N THR A 30 2.55 -2.11 -8.87
CA THR A 30 1.88 -2.82 -9.97
C THR A 30 2.39 -4.24 -10.07
N GLN A 31 1.50 -5.20 -9.93
CA GLN A 31 1.81 -6.60 -10.09
C GLN A 31 1.98 -6.94 -11.58
N VAL A 32 3.12 -7.53 -11.95
CA VAL A 32 3.41 -7.97 -13.33
C VAL A 32 3.54 -9.49 -13.46
N GLY A 33 3.83 -10.20 -12.37
CA GLY A 33 3.88 -11.66 -12.28
C GLY A 33 3.19 -12.22 -11.05
N THR A 34 3.41 -13.49 -10.73
CA THR A 34 2.98 -14.08 -9.45
C THR A 34 3.69 -13.38 -8.31
N LEU A 35 3.00 -13.16 -7.19
CA LEU A 35 3.50 -12.28 -6.14
C LEU A 35 3.40 -12.96 -4.78
N ASP A 36 4.55 -13.25 -4.19
CA ASP A 36 4.74 -13.89 -2.90
C ASP A 36 5.47 -12.98 -1.88
N LEU A 37 5.89 -13.53 -0.74
CA LEU A 37 6.62 -12.76 0.28
C LEU A 37 7.96 -12.22 -0.25
N GLU A 38 8.70 -13.03 -1.00
CA GLU A 38 10.03 -12.68 -1.53
C GLU A 38 9.93 -11.57 -2.57
N ASP A 39 8.85 -11.52 -3.33
CA ASP A 39 8.58 -10.42 -4.27
C ASP A 39 8.17 -9.12 -3.56
N ARG A 40 7.41 -9.21 -2.44
CA ARG A 40 6.90 -8.04 -1.70
C ARG A 40 7.95 -7.38 -0.82
N ALA A 41 8.78 -8.17 -0.15
CA ALA A 41 9.69 -7.67 0.86
C ALA A 41 10.69 -6.61 0.35
N PRO A 42 11.32 -6.76 -0.85
CA PRO A 42 12.20 -5.74 -1.41
C PRO A 42 11.47 -4.43 -1.70
N ILE A 43 10.25 -4.51 -2.24
CA ILE A 43 9.43 -3.34 -2.54
C ILE A 43 9.04 -2.62 -1.25
N LEU A 44 8.56 -3.36 -0.24
CA LEU A 44 8.19 -2.75 1.04
C LEU A 44 9.38 -2.04 1.68
N LYS A 45 10.58 -2.63 1.60
CA LYS A 45 11.79 -1.98 2.10
C LYS A 45 12.06 -0.68 1.36
N GLU A 46 12.03 -0.70 0.03
CA GLU A 46 12.30 0.47 -0.81
C GLU A 46 11.29 1.60 -0.55
N THR A 47 10.00 1.29 -0.49
CA THR A 47 8.96 2.28 -0.23
C THR A 47 9.03 2.83 1.20
N LEU A 48 9.35 1.99 2.19
CA LEU A 48 9.57 2.43 3.57
C LEU A 48 10.79 3.35 3.71
N ASP A 49 11.87 3.12 2.96
CA ASP A 49 13.04 3.99 2.98
C ASP A 49 12.76 5.35 2.29
N LEU A 50 11.77 5.41 1.40
CA LEU A 50 11.29 6.64 0.77
C LEU A 50 10.26 7.40 1.63
N ASN A 51 9.48 6.70 2.47
CA ASN A 51 8.42 7.28 3.27
C ASN A 51 9.00 8.11 4.43
N LYS A 52 8.57 9.37 4.56
CA LYS A 52 9.11 10.30 5.57
C LYS A 52 8.12 10.71 6.66
N SER A 53 6.89 10.20 6.61
CA SER A 53 5.85 10.47 7.60
C SER A 53 5.50 9.20 8.40
N GLU A 54 4.69 9.36 9.44
CA GLU A 54 4.10 8.22 10.18
C GLU A 54 2.87 7.62 9.46
N ASN A 55 2.52 8.16 8.29
CA ASN A 55 1.42 7.71 7.46
C ASN A 55 1.98 6.96 6.24
N TYR A 56 1.40 5.81 5.92
CA TYR A 56 1.84 5.02 4.77
C TYR A 56 0.67 4.80 3.81
N PHE A 57 0.77 5.35 2.61
CA PHE A 57 -0.26 5.25 1.56
C PHE A 57 0.21 4.32 0.45
N CYS A 58 -0.55 3.25 0.19
CA CYS A 58 -0.17 2.28 -0.84
C CYS A 58 -1.35 1.80 -1.68
N ILE A 59 -1.16 1.78 -2.99
CA ILE A 59 -2.06 1.14 -3.96
C ILE A 59 -1.38 -0.10 -4.52
N LEU A 60 -2.01 -1.27 -4.39
CA LEU A 60 -1.64 -2.46 -5.16
C LEU A 60 -2.54 -2.55 -6.40
N ASP A 61 -1.97 -2.35 -7.59
CA ASP A 61 -2.64 -2.58 -8.86
C ASP A 61 -2.43 -4.03 -9.32
N ASN A 62 -3.48 -4.84 -9.15
CA ASN A 62 -3.59 -6.21 -9.63
C ASN A 62 -4.76 -6.37 -10.64
N ARG A 63 -5.05 -5.33 -11.44
CA ARG A 63 -6.12 -5.41 -12.47
C ARG A 63 -5.90 -6.50 -13.51
N LYS A 64 -4.65 -6.92 -13.69
CA LYS A 64 -4.26 -8.02 -14.59
C LYS A 64 -4.55 -9.41 -14.00
N GLY A 65 -5.11 -9.50 -12.79
CA GLY A 65 -5.57 -10.74 -12.17
C GLY A 65 -4.43 -11.75 -11.98
N LYS A 66 -3.25 -11.26 -11.60
CA LYS A 66 -2.10 -12.12 -11.35
C LYS A 66 -2.24 -12.78 -9.98
N GLU A 67 -1.73 -14.01 -9.89
CA GLU A 67 -1.79 -14.80 -8.66
C GLU A 67 -1.01 -14.12 -7.53
N SER A 68 -1.61 -14.07 -6.35
CA SER A 68 -1.04 -13.39 -5.20
C SER A 68 -1.18 -14.29 -3.98
N PHE A 69 -0.06 -14.84 -3.51
CA PHE A 69 -0.01 -15.64 -2.29
C PHE A 69 0.28 -14.71 -1.11
N LEU A 70 -0.64 -14.67 -0.16
CA LEU A 70 -0.53 -13.82 1.02
C LEU A 70 -1.15 -14.55 2.22
N SER A 71 -0.31 -15.17 3.04
CA SER A 71 -0.72 -15.84 4.27
C SER A 71 -0.92 -14.85 5.41
N ILE A 72 -1.55 -15.31 6.51
CA ILE A 72 -1.67 -14.51 7.74
C ILE A 72 -0.28 -14.18 8.32
N ALA A 73 0.67 -15.12 8.22
CA ALA A 73 2.05 -14.91 8.68
C ALA A 73 2.72 -13.78 7.87
N ASP A 74 2.53 -13.76 6.56
CA ASP A 74 3.06 -12.71 5.68
C ASP A 74 2.43 -11.34 6.01
N MET A 75 1.11 -11.30 6.22
CA MET A 75 0.42 -10.07 6.61
C MET A 75 0.93 -9.54 7.97
N SER A 76 1.12 -10.41 8.96
CA SER A 76 1.71 -10.02 10.24
C SER A 76 3.12 -9.51 10.06
N TYR A 77 3.96 -10.20 9.29
CA TYR A 77 5.31 -9.78 8.98
C TYR A 77 5.32 -8.36 8.39
N PHE A 78 4.50 -8.07 7.38
CA PHE A 78 4.45 -6.72 6.81
C PHE A 78 3.98 -5.66 7.79
N ALA A 79 3.00 -5.98 8.63
CA ALA A 79 2.54 -5.05 9.68
C ALA A 79 3.66 -4.76 10.70
N ASP A 80 4.43 -5.77 11.09
CA ASP A 80 5.60 -5.60 11.97
C ASP A 80 6.65 -4.68 11.33
N ARG A 81 6.94 -4.86 10.03
CA ARG A 81 7.89 -4.00 9.31
C ARG A 81 7.43 -2.55 9.19
N LEU A 82 6.13 -2.30 9.03
CA LEU A 82 5.56 -0.95 9.03
C LEU A 82 5.77 -0.30 10.42
N ILE A 83 5.45 -1.02 11.48
CA ILE A 83 5.58 -0.53 12.87
C ILE A 83 7.04 -0.29 13.25
N ASP A 84 7.95 -1.19 12.88
CA ASP A 84 9.40 -1.04 13.10
C ASP A 84 9.95 0.26 12.49
N LYS A 85 9.32 0.75 11.41
CA LYS A 85 9.66 2.00 10.73
C LYS A 85 8.92 3.22 11.27
N GLY A 86 8.16 3.06 12.36
CA GLY A 86 7.42 4.14 13.01
C GLY A 86 6.12 4.52 12.29
N ILE A 87 5.61 3.67 11.40
CA ILE A 87 4.30 3.90 10.77
C ILE A 87 3.21 3.67 11.82
N LYS A 88 2.34 4.66 11.97
CA LYS A 88 1.17 4.61 12.87
C LYS A 88 -0.14 4.43 12.11
N ARG A 89 -0.19 4.88 10.85
CA ARG A 89 -1.40 4.83 10.01
C ARG A 89 -1.11 4.20 8.66
N PHE A 90 -1.88 3.17 8.32
CA PHE A 90 -1.77 2.45 7.07
C PHE A 90 -3.02 2.64 6.21
N PHE A 91 -2.84 3.27 5.06
CA PHE A 91 -3.89 3.49 4.06
C PHE A 91 -3.61 2.61 2.85
N TYR A 92 -4.52 1.69 2.55
CA TYR A 92 -4.29 0.67 1.53
C TYR A 92 -5.44 0.50 0.57
N ALA A 93 -5.15 0.49 -0.73
CA ALA A 93 -6.15 0.16 -1.74
C ALA A 93 -5.62 -0.96 -2.64
N VAL A 94 -6.48 -1.93 -2.94
CA VAL A 94 -6.21 -2.91 -3.97
C VAL A 94 -7.09 -2.63 -5.18
N VAL A 95 -6.47 -2.45 -6.34
CA VAL A 95 -7.18 -2.36 -7.61
C VAL A 95 -7.21 -3.73 -8.24
N THR A 96 -8.37 -4.39 -8.23
CA THR A 96 -8.53 -5.79 -8.63
C THR A 96 -9.95 -6.07 -9.10
N ASN A 97 -10.09 -7.06 -9.98
CA ASN A 97 -11.39 -7.61 -10.39
C ASN A 97 -11.78 -8.83 -9.55
N ASP A 98 -10.90 -9.30 -8.66
CA ASP A 98 -11.14 -10.46 -7.81
C ASP A 98 -11.89 -10.06 -6.52
N PRO A 99 -13.14 -10.50 -6.33
CA PRO A 99 -13.94 -10.17 -5.15
C PRO A 99 -13.40 -10.80 -3.85
N ALA A 100 -12.48 -11.77 -3.93
CA ALA A 100 -11.87 -12.37 -2.74
C ALA A 100 -11.05 -11.35 -1.93
N TYR A 101 -10.57 -10.27 -2.55
CA TYR A 101 -9.79 -9.24 -1.86
C TYR A 101 -10.55 -8.51 -0.76
N ASP A 102 -11.88 -8.47 -0.80
CA ASP A 102 -12.68 -7.92 0.29
C ASP A 102 -12.44 -8.68 1.61
N LYS A 103 -12.25 -10.00 1.53
CA LYS A 103 -11.94 -10.83 2.70
C LYS A 103 -10.50 -10.62 3.16
N ILE A 104 -9.56 -10.50 2.21
CA ILE A 104 -8.15 -10.21 2.49
C ILE A 104 -8.01 -8.87 3.23
N ILE A 105 -8.73 -7.84 2.78
CA ILE A 105 -8.73 -6.51 3.42
C ILE A 105 -9.24 -6.59 4.86
N LYS A 106 -10.28 -7.38 5.14
CA LYS A 106 -10.76 -7.58 6.52
C LYS A 106 -9.70 -8.22 7.40
N LEU A 107 -8.94 -9.19 6.89
CA LEU A 107 -7.84 -9.82 7.62
C LEU A 107 -6.69 -8.83 7.88
N ILE A 108 -6.28 -8.06 6.87
CA ILE A 108 -5.26 -7.01 7.02
C ILE A 108 -5.68 -6.03 8.13
N LYS A 109 -6.95 -5.59 8.12
CA LYS A 109 -7.47 -4.68 9.15
C LYS A 109 -7.40 -5.30 10.54
N ALA A 110 -7.83 -6.54 10.70
CA ALA A 110 -7.80 -7.23 11.97
C ALA A 110 -6.37 -7.36 12.52
N ILE A 111 -5.40 -7.73 11.68
CA ILE A 111 -3.99 -7.86 12.07
C ILE A 111 -3.40 -6.52 12.50
N ALA A 112 -3.68 -5.44 11.76
CA ALA A 112 -3.19 -4.10 12.12
C ALA A 112 -3.75 -3.63 13.48
N ILE A 113 -5.04 -3.90 13.76
CA ILE A 113 -5.66 -3.58 15.05
C ILE A 113 -4.96 -4.31 16.20
N THR A 114 -4.59 -5.58 16.05
CA THR A 114 -3.87 -6.32 17.10
C THR A 114 -2.46 -5.79 17.39
N LYS A 115 -1.96 -4.87 16.56
CA LYS A 115 -0.62 -4.28 16.66
C LYS A 115 -0.69 -2.76 16.87
N ASP A 116 -1.84 -2.24 17.31
CA ASP A 116 -2.06 -0.81 17.59
C ASP A 116 -1.76 0.12 16.39
N MET A 117 -1.96 -0.36 15.16
CA MET A 117 -1.82 0.43 13.93
C MET A 117 -3.20 0.81 13.38
N GLU A 118 -3.43 2.11 13.17
CA GLU A 118 -4.64 2.60 12.52
C GLU A 118 -4.63 2.18 11.04
N VAL A 119 -5.76 1.70 10.55
CA VAL A 119 -5.85 1.17 9.18
C VAL A 119 -7.14 1.55 8.49
N GLU A 120 -7.01 2.11 7.30
CA GLU A 120 -8.11 2.28 6.36
C GLU A 120 -7.75 1.58 5.07
N ALA A 121 -8.60 0.64 4.64
CA ALA A 121 -8.34 -0.12 3.43
C ALA A 121 -9.58 -0.44 2.62
N MET A 122 -9.41 -0.52 1.30
CA MET A 122 -10.48 -0.82 0.34
C MET A 122 -9.98 -1.62 -0.87
N SER A 123 -10.92 -2.23 -1.58
CA SER A 123 -10.75 -2.90 -2.87
C SER A 123 -11.65 -2.20 -3.88
N THR A 124 -11.22 -2.11 -5.12
CA THR A 124 -12.02 -1.55 -6.23
C THR A 124 -11.50 -2.10 -7.56
N ALA A 125 -12.35 -2.12 -8.59
CA ALA A 125 -11.89 -2.43 -9.96
C ALA A 125 -11.26 -1.21 -10.65
N ASP A 126 -11.45 0.00 -10.11
CA ASP A 126 -11.06 1.25 -10.75
C ASP A 126 -9.90 1.94 -10.03
N PHE A 127 -8.84 2.23 -10.80
CA PHE A 127 -7.66 2.90 -10.29
C PHE A 127 -7.96 4.35 -9.87
N ALA A 128 -8.81 5.06 -10.59
CA ALA A 128 -9.14 6.46 -10.27
C ALA A 128 -9.86 6.56 -8.91
N THR A 129 -10.71 5.59 -8.60
CA THR A 129 -11.35 5.44 -7.30
C THR A 129 -10.33 5.19 -6.19
N ALA A 130 -9.34 4.30 -6.41
CA ALA A 130 -8.28 4.06 -5.44
C ALA A 130 -7.39 5.30 -5.21
N GLU A 131 -7.02 6.01 -6.28
CA GLU A 131 -6.24 7.25 -6.17
C GLU A 131 -7.03 8.34 -5.44
N SER A 132 -8.34 8.48 -5.72
CA SER A 132 -9.22 9.42 -5.04
C SER A 132 -9.38 9.10 -3.55
N PHE A 133 -9.48 7.80 -3.22
CA PHE A 133 -9.47 7.33 -1.83
C PHE A 133 -8.20 7.80 -1.11
N MET A 134 -7.01 7.58 -1.70
CA MET A 134 -5.73 7.99 -1.12
C MET A 134 -5.62 9.50 -0.96
N LEU A 135 -5.89 10.25 -2.04
CA LEU A 135 -5.76 11.71 -2.05
C LEU A 135 -6.68 12.37 -1.01
N THR A 136 -7.87 11.82 -0.79
CA THR A 136 -8.81 12.33 0.21
C THR A 136 -8.23 12.22 1.62
N ARG A 137 -7.57 11.10 1.96
CA ARG A 137 -6.92 10.96 3.27
C ARG A 137 -5.65 11.79 3.38
N MET A 138 -4.81 11.80 2.35
CA MET A 138 -3.58 12.60 2.35
C MET A 138 -3.87 14.09 2.62
N LYS A 139 -4.92 14.65 2.01
CA LYS A 139 -5.34 16.04 2.25
C LYS A 139 -5.64 16.37 3.72
N ASN A 140 -6.09 15.39 4.52
CA ASN A 140 -6.35 15.62 5.94
C ASN A 140 -5.07 15.87 6.73
N PHE A 141 -3.92 15.38 6.24
CA PHE A 141 -2.61 15.53 6.91
C PHE A 141 -1.81 16.70 6.35
N VAL A 142 -1.95 16.99 5.05
CA VAL A 142 -1.32 18.17 4.43
C VAL A 142 -1.87 19.47 5.03
N ASN A 143 -3.17 19.54 5.29
CA ASN A 143 -3.79 20.74 5.86
C ASN A 143 -3.64 20.85 7.39
N ALA A 144 -3.14 19.80 8.05
CA ALA A 144 -2.93 19.76 9.50
C ALA A 144 -1.47 20.04 9.90
N SER A 145 -0.59 20.20 8.91
CA SER A 145 0.84 20.50 9.05
C SER A 145 1.13 21.97 8.77
#